data_AF-A0A815U0Q3-F1
#
_entry.id   AF-A0A815U0Q3-F1
#
_cell.length_a   1.000
_cell.length_b   1.000
_cell.length_c   1.000
_cell.angle_alpha   90.00
_cell.angle_beta   90.00
_cell.angle_gamma   90.00
#
_symmetry.space_group_name_H-M   'P 1'
#
loop_
_entity.id
_entity.type
_entity.pdbx_description
1 polymer ?
#
loop_
_entity_poly.entity_id
_entity_poly.type
_entity_poly.pdbx_seq_one_letter_code
_entity_poly.pdbx_strand_id
1 'polypeptide(L)'
;LGGYGTEGDMSILMIMFVDASDNVDYTTDFNYVQGPDAAARLNITSLQFSSVTGRVPLGTVYVVLKVVSFQQVGPYVDGYADQISFVLSQG
;
A
#
# COMPACT_ATOMS: atom_id res chain seq x y z
N LEU A 1 1.72 0.02 7.72
CA LEU A 1 2.84 0.63 6.96
C LEU A 1 3.61 1.53 7.90
N GLY A 2 4.90 1.79 7.67
CA GLY A 2 5.70 2.57 8.61
C GLY A 2 7.07 2.95 8.08
N GLY A 3 7.98 3.25 9.00
CA GLY A 3 9.38 3.49 8.66
C GLY A 3 10.25 3.78 9.88
N TYR A 4 11.50 4.18 9.64
CA TYR A 4 12.54 4.42 10.65
C TYR A 4 12.63 5.89 11.11
N GLY A 5 12.76 6.10 12.42
CA GLY A 5 13.13 7.39 13.03
C GLY A 5 12.48 8.62 12.38
N THR A 6 13.33 9.55 11.95
CA THR A 6 12.97 10.80 11.26
C THR A 6 13.01 10.71 9.73
N GLU A 7 13.29 9.53 9.17
CA GLU A 7 13.50 9.37 7.73
C GLU A 7 12.17 9.40 6.97
N GLY A 8 12.16 10.09 5.82
CA GLY A 8 10.95 10.25 5.00
C GLY A 8 10.70 9.11 4.02
N ASP A 9 11.48 8.03 4.11
CA ASP A 9 11.24 6.79 3.40
C ASP A 9 9.86 6.23 3.74
N MET A 10 9.16 5.73 2.72
CA MET A 10 7.79 5.23 2.89
C MET A 10 7.51 4.03 2.00
N SER A 11 6.58 3.19 2.44
CA SER A 11 6.02 2.13 1.61
C SER A 11 4.58 2.46 1.24
N ILE A 12 4.20 2.14 0.01
CA ILE A 12 2.83 2.21 -0.51
C ILE A 12 2.41 0.78 -0.85
N LEU A 13 1.24 0.35 -0.39
CA LEU A 13 0.62 -0.88 -0.85
C LEU A 13 -0.33 -0.52 -2.00
N MET A 14 -0.01 -0.94 -3.22
CA MET A 14 -0.88 -0.82 -4.38
C MET A 14 -1.76 -2.07 -4.52
N ILE A 15 -3.00 -1.86 -4.91
CA ILE A 15 -4.02 -2.88 -5.16
C ILE A 15 -4.43 -2.73 -6.63
N MET A 16 -4.13 -3.74 -7.43
CA MET A 16 -4.42 -3.75 -8.86
C MET A 16 -5.42 -4.87 -9.18
N PHE A 17 -6.57 -4.49 -9.72
CA PHE A 17 -7.60 -5.43 -10.19
C PHE A 17 -7.34 -5.73 -11.65
N VAL A 18 -7.21 -7.01 -12.00
CA VAL A 18 -6.77 -7.42 -13.34
C VAL A 18 -7.83 -8.30 -14.00
N ASP A 19 -8.16 -7.98 -15.25
CA ASP A 19 -9.14 -8.72 -16.05
C ASP A 19 -8.55 -9.98 -16.72
N ALA A 20 -9.37 -10.69 -17.48
CA ALA A 20 -8.96 -11.91 -18.19
C ALA A 20 -7.95 -11.67 -19.33
N SER A 21 -7.74 -10.42 -19.74
CA SER A 21 -6.81 -10.00 -20.79
C SER A 21 -5.55 -9.33 -20.21
N ASP A 22 -5.31 -9.48 -18.90
CA ASP A 22 -4.20 -8.86 -18.17
C ASP A 22 -4.22 -7.32 -18.13
N ASN A 23 -5.38 -6.68 -18.34
CA ASN A 23 -5.51 -5.24 -18.17
C ASN A 23 -5.76 -4.89 -16.70
N VAL A 24 -5.04 -3.90 -16.19
CA VAL A 24 -5.27 -3.33 -14.87
C VAL A 24 -6.41 -2.31 -14.94
N ASP A 25 -7.38 -2.45 -14.04
CA ASP A 25 -8.43 -1.44 -13.84
C ASP A 25 -7.90 -0.27 -12.98
N TYR A 26 -7.82 0.90 -13.60
CA TYR A 26 -7.39 2.15 -12.95
C TYR A 26 -8.56 3.05 -12.50
N THR A 27 -9.80 2.60 -12.63
CA THR A 27 -11.01 3.39 -12.33
C THR A 27 -11.40 3.37 -10.86
N THR A 28 -10.72 2.56 -10.04
CA THR A 28 -11.00 2.46 -8.61
C THR A 28 -10.29 3.55 -7.80
N ASP A 29 -11.03 4.23 -6.93
CA ASP A 29 -10.50 5.24 -6.00
C ASP A 29 -9.74 4.63 -4.79
N PHE A 30 -9.68 3.30 -4.69
CA PHE A 30 -9.11 2.58 -3.55
C PHE A 30 -7.96 1.62 -3.95
N ASN A 31 -7.19 2.02 -4.96
CA ASN A 31 -6.10 1.26 -5.53
C ASN A 31 -4.76 1.37 -4.76
N TYR A 32 -4.71 2.07 -3.64
CA TYR A 32 -3.52 2.07 -2.78
C TYR A 32 -3.81 2.41 -1.31
N VAL A 33 -2.87 2.02 -0.45
CA VAL A 33 -2.72 2.49 0.94
C VAL A 33 -1.34 3.12 1.05
N GLN A 34 -1.31 4.42 1.35
CA GLN A 34 -0.06 5.15 1.53
C GLN A 34 0.46 4.98 2.95
N GLY A 35 1.76 4.74 3.10
CA GLY A 35 2.42 4.70 4.39
C GLY A 35 2.57 6.08 5.03
N PRO A 36 2.66 6.16 6.37
CA PRO A 36 2.84 7.43 7.06
C PRO A 36 4.24 7.98 6.80
N ASP A 37 4.35 9.30 6.61
CA ASP A 37 5.63 9.99 6.62
C ASP A 37 6.22 10.06 8.04
N ALA A 38 7.44 10.60 8.17
CA ALA A 38 8.11 10.74 9.47
C ALA A 38 7.29 11.57 10.47
N ALA A 39 6.61 12.63 10.02
CA ALA A 39 5.83 13.51 10.88
C ALA A 39 4.57 12.81 11.42
N ALA A 40 3.86 12.08 10.56
CA ALA A 40 2.72 11.23 10.94
C ALA A 40 3.14 10.16 11.95
N ARG A 41 4.38 9.65 11.85
CA ARG A 41 5.00 8.74 12.83
C ARG A 41 5.57 9.42 14.08
N LEU A 42 5.40 10.72 14.26
CA LEU A 42 5.99 11.50 15.38
C LEU A 42 7.52 11.38 15.45
N ASN A 43 8.19 11.22 14.31
CA ASN A 43 9.64 11.07 14.20
C ASN A 43 10.23 9.86 14.96
N ILE A 44 9.43 8.81 15.18
CA ILE A 44 9.88 7.56 15.79
C ILE A 44 9.69 6.38 14.85
N THR A 45 10.56 5.36 15.00
CA THR A 45 10.41 4.08 14.31
C THR A 45 9.12 3.41 14.73
N SER A 46 8.17 3.26 13.81
CA SER A 46 6.88 2.67 14.12
C SER A 46 6.16 2.17 12.87
N LEU A 47 5.26 1.21 13.08
CA LEU A 47 4.21 0.83 12.14
C LEU A 47 2.92 1.53 12.55
N GLN A 48 2.22 2.09 11.58
CA GLN A 48 0.84 2.55 11.74
C GLN A 48 -0.10 1.66 10.94
N PHE A 49 -1.22 1.32 11.57
CA PHE A 49 -2.31 0.63 10.89
C PHE A 49 -2.98 1.58 9.91
N SER A 50 -3.24 1.10 8.70
CA SER A 50 -4.01 1.81 7.69
C SER A 50 -4.72 0.78 6.84
N SER A 51 -5.95 1.09 6.43
CA SER A 51 -6.78 0.23 5.61
C SER A 51 -7.57 1.06 4.61
N VAL A 52 -7.94 0.41 3.51
CA VAL A 52 -8.88 0.93 2.54
C VAL A 52 -9.85 -0.19 2.19
N THR A 53 -11.11 0.17 1.94
CA THR A 53 -12.17 -0.77 1.57
C THR A 53 -12.88 -0.24 0.35
N GLY A 54 -13.20 -1.12 -0.60
CA GLY A 54 -13.94 -0.75 -1.79
C GLY A 54 -14.55 -1.96 -2.48
N ARG A 55 -15.23 -1.70 -3.60
CA ARG A 55 -15.91 -2.75 -4.40
C ARG A 55 -14.98 -3.26 -5.49
N VAL A 56 -14.77 -4.58 -5.53
CA VAL A 56 -14.05 -5.23 -6.63
C VAL A 56 -14.73 -4.90 -7.96
N PRO A 57 -14.02 -4.34 -8.95
CA PRO A 57 -14.57 -4.06 -10.27
C PRO A 57 -15.10 -5.31 -10.96
N LEU A 58 -16.17 -5.13 -11.74
CA LEU A 58 -16.71 -6.21 -12.56
C LEU A 58 -15.67 -6.66 -13.59
N GLY A 59 -15.56 -7.97 -13.79
CA GLY A 59 -14.58 -8.54 -14.72
C GLY A 59 -13.19 -8.75 -14.13
N THR A 60 -12.94 -8.37 -12.87
CA THR A 60 -11.71 -8.76 -12.15
C THR A 60 -11.61 -10.29 -12.11
N VAL A 61 -10.48 -10.82 -12.58
CA VAL A 61 -10.12 -12.23 -12.52
C VAL A 61 -9.14 -12.48 -11.37
N TYR A 62 -8.17 -11.59 -11.18
CA TYR A 62 -7.22 -11.69 -10.09
C TYR A 62 -6.83 -10.31 -9.55
N VAL A 63 -6.24 -10.30 -8.36
CA VAL A 63 -5.77 -9.09 -7.68
C VAL A 63 -4.27 -9.21 -7.47
N VAL A 64 -3.55 -8.15 -7.82
CA VAL A 64 -2.12 -8.02 -7.53
C VAL A 64 -1.95 -7.02 -6.41
N LEU A 65 -1.38 -7.50 -5.30
CA LEU A 65 -0.93 -6.66 -4.19
C LEU A 65 0.56 -6.38 -4.37
N LYS A 66 0.92 -5.12 -4.52
CA LYS A 66 2.30 -4.70 -4.76
C LYS A 66 2.73 -3.69 -3.71
N VAL A 67 3.76 -4.02 -2.94
CA VAL A 67 4.41 -3.04 -2.07
C VAL A 67 5.47 -2.30 -2.88
N VAL A 68 5.39 -0.99 -2.90
CA VAL A 68 6.40 -0.10 -3.48
C VAL A 68 7.01 0.72 -2.37
N SER A 69 8.31 0.57 -2.15
CA SER A 69 9.04 1.38 -1.16
C SER A 69 9.84 2.48 -1.86
N PHE A 70 9.76 3.68 -1.30
CA PHE A 70 10.45 4.86 -1.77
C PHE A 70 11.53 5.22 -0.78
N GLN A 71 12.75 5.34 -1.29
CA GLN A 71 13.89 5.87 -0.58
C GLN A 71 13.97 7.38 -0.84
N GLN A 72 14.08 8.18 0.21
CA GLN A 72 14.26 9.61 0.10
C GLN A 72 15.74 9.99 0.08
N VAL A 73 16.55 9.42 0.99
CA VAL A 73 17.98 9.74 1.16
C VAL A 73 18.75 8.50 1.60
N GLY A 74 20.04 8.43 1.23
CA GLY A 74 20.97 7.42 1.76
C GLY A 74 20.99 6.11 0.96
N PRO A 75 21.60 5.06 1.50
CA PRO A 75 21.75 3.77 0.80
C PRO A 75 20.70 2.71 1.18
N TYR A 76 19.89 2.95 2.21
CA TYR A 76 18.90 1.99 2.72
C TYR A 76 17.47 2.45 2.43
N VAL A 77 16.57 1.47 2.27
CA VAL A 77 15.14 1.70 2.10
C VAL A 77 14.49 1.40 3.44
N ASP A 78 14.15 2.45 4.17
CA ASP A 78 13.67 2.35 5.56
C ASP A 78 12.16 2.55 5.69
N GLY A 79 11.43 2.43 4.56
CA GLY A 79 9.98 2.28 4.52
C GLY A 79 9.56 0.84 4.83
N TYR A 80 8.61 0.68 5.75
CA TYR A 80 8.16 -0.63 6.24
C TYR A 80 6.75 -0.98 5.77
N ALA A 81 6.57 -2.25 5.40
CA ALA A 81 5.26 -2.87 5.18
C ALA A 81 5.23 -4.24 5.86
N ASP A 82 4.34 -4.39 6.84
CA ASP A 82 4.20 -5.61 7.64
C ASP A 82 2.72 -5.82 7.99
N GLN A 83 2.37 -7.06 8.35
CA GLN A 83 1.02 -7.51 8.71
C GLN A 83 -0.04 -7.17 7.65
N ILE A 84 0.34 -7.27 6.37
CA ILE A 84 -0.56 -7.01 5.24
C ILE A 84 -1.65 -8.09 5.22
N SER A 85 -2.90 -7.65 5.20
CA SER A 85 -4.07 -8.52 5.03
C SER A 85 -4.93 -8.01 3.88
N PHE A 86 -5.55 -8.96 3.17
CA PHE A 86 -6.53 -8.69 2.13
C PHE A 86 -7.74 -9.57 2.37
N VAL A 87 -8.93 -8.97 2.37
CA VAL A 87 -10.18 -9.66 2.71
C VAL A 87 -11.16 -9.44 1.56
N LEU A 88 -11.72 -10.53 1.07
CA LEU A 88 -12.87 -10.52 0.18
C LEU A 88 -14.11 -10.94 0.97
N SER A 89 -15.18 -10.17 0.83
CA SER A 89 -16.49 -10.47 1.40
C SER A 89 -17.56 -10.30 0.33
N GLN A 90 -18.60 -11.13 0.37
CA GLN A 90 -19.84 -10.82 -0.36
C GLN A 90 -20.60 -9.74 0.43
N GLY A 91 -21.05 -8.72 -0.29
CA GLY A 91 -21.98 -7.70 0.23
C GLY A 91 -23.42 -8.12 0.04
#